data_AF-A0A1I7T418-F1
#
_entry.id   AF-A0A1I7T418-F1
#
_cell.length_a   1.000
_cell.length_b   1.000
_cell.length_c   1.000
_cell.angle_alpha   90.00
_cell.angle_beta   90.00
_cell.angle_gamma   90.00
#
_symmetry.space_group_name_H-M   'P 1'
#
loop_
_entity.id
_entity.type
_entity.pdbx_description
1 polymer ?
#
loop_
_entity_poly.entity_id
_entity_poly.type
_entity_poly.pdbx_seq_one_letter_code
_entity_poly.pdbx_strand_id
1 'polypeptide(L)'
;MEKKVCSDETIDTRSICDQILDLLKDKEITQEAFAGKVLGRSQGTVSDLLRNPKPWKDLKAGRETLTRMRNFLKLSQHDRLFLLTMSKEAAANMRQKRTEKRLIFSDAQKTALEQFFERKERPKRNEMERIGKELGLEIETIVNYFTNKRRITKRNRTTGIDYQTEDEEN
;
A
#
# COMPACT_ATOMS: atom_id res chain seq x y z
N MET A 1 20.77 -24.44 -10.64
CA MET A 1 20.67 -23.25 -9.77
C MET A 1 20.38 -22.04 -10.65
N GLU A 2 19.11 -21.81 -10.98
CA GLU A 2 18.72 -20.60 -11.70
C GLU A 2 18.56 -19.46 -10.72
N LYS A 3 19.46 -18.47 -10.82
CA LYS A 3 19.36 -17.23 -10.08
C LYS A 3 18.14 -16.47 -10.62
N LYS A 4 17.07 -16.39 -9.81
CA LYS A 4 16.05 -15.34 -9.94
C LYS A 4 16.76 -14.00 -9.73
N VAL A 5 17.19 -13.37 -10.82
CA VAL A 5 17.66 -11.98 -10.79
C VAL A 5 16.46 -11.12 -10.43
N CYS A 6 16.53 -10.47 -9.27
CA CYS A 6 15.56 -9.48 -8.82
C CYS A 6 15.67 -8.26 -9.74
N SER A 7 14.72 -8.10 -10.66
CA SER A 7 14.66 -7.02 -11.66
C SER A 7 14.23 -5.68 -11.06
N ASP A 8 14.96 -5.18 -10.06
CA ASP A 8 14.75 -3.88 -9.38
C ASP A 8 15.87 -2.85 -9.65
N GLU A 9 17.02 -3.26 -10.22
CA GLU A 9 18.18 -2.37 -10.37
C GLU A 9 18.15 -1.41 -11.58
N THR A 10 17.17 -1.50 -12.49
CA THR A 10 17.15 -0.73 -13.75
C THR A 10 15.84 0.01 -14.03
N ILE A 11 15.01 0.27 -13.02
CA ILE A 11 13.76 1.01 -13.23
C ILE A 11 14.09 2.48 -13.52
N ASP A 12 13.98 2.89 -14.78
CA ASP A 12 14.07 4.30 -15.16
C ASP A 12 12.74 5.00 -14.85
N THR A 13 12.74 5.77 -13.77
CA THR A 13 11.59 6.60 -13.37
C THR A 13 11.17 7.54 -14.51
N ARG A 14 12.13 8.12 -15.23
CA ARG A 14 11.85 9.13 -16.26
C ARG A 14 11.10 8.50 -17.43
N SER A 15 11.61 7.37 -17.93
CA SER A 15 10.95 6.59 -18.98
C SER A 15 9.50 6.21 -18.64
N ILE A 16 9.21 5.86 -17.38
CA ILE A 16 7.83 5.57 -16.94
C ILE A 16 6.97 6.82 -17.00
N CYS A 17 7.47 7.95 -16.50
CA CYS A 17 6.74 9.22 -16.50
C CYS A 17 6.44 9.71 -17.92
N ASP A 18 7.41 9.61 -18.83
CA ASP A 18 7.26 10.03 -20.22
C ASP A 18 6.23 9.15 -20.95
N GLN A 19 6.30 7.83 -20.80
CA GLN A 19 5.30 6.90 -21.37
C GLN A 19 3.88 7.15 -20.87
N ILE A 20 3.73 7.52 -19.59
CA ILE A 20 2.43 7.91 -19.03
C ILE A 20 1.96 9.23 -19.66
N LEU A 21 2.83 10.24 -19.77
CA LEU A 21 2.48 11.53 -20.37
C LEU A 21 2.01 11.38 -21.81
N ASP A 22 2.69 10.55 -22.60
CA ASP A 22 2.33 10.31 -24.00
C ASP A 22 1.00 9.56 -24.12
N LEU A 23 0.76 8.55 -23.27
CA LEU A 23 -0.52 7.84 -23.22
C LEU A 23 -1.68 8.76 -22.83
N LEU A 24 -1.46 9.66 -21.85
CA LEU A 24 -2.47 10.62 -21.42
C LEU A 24 -2.82 11.60 -22.54
N LYS A 25 -1.84 12.04 -23.32
CA LYS A 25 -2.06 12.87 -24.51
C LYS A 25 -2.83 12.13 -25.60
N ASP A 26 -2.39 10.91 -25.95
CA ASP A 26 -2.99 10.09 -27.02
C ASP A 26 -4.46 9.72 -26.73
N LYS A 27 -4.81 9.54 -25.45
CA LYS A 27 -6.17 9.16 -25.03
C LYS A 27 -7.03 10.34 -24.57
N GLU A 28 -6.52 11.57 -24.67
CA GLU A 28 -7.17 12.79 -24.19
C GLU A 28 -7.60 12.70 -22.71
N ILE A 29 -6.76 12.07 -21.88
CA ILE A 29 -7.04 11.83 -20.46
C ILE A 29 -6.32 12.87 -19.61
N THR A 30 -7.07 13.54 -18.76
CA THR A 30 -6.48 14.50 -17.82
C THR A 30 -5.63 13.79 -16.77
N GLN A 31 -4.56 14.46 -16.32
CA GLN A 31 -3.73 13.96 -15.22
C GLN A 31 -4.56 13.74 -13.94
N GLU A 32 -5.63 14.51 -13.74
CA GLU A 32 -6.57 14.34 -12.64
C GLU A 32 -7.32 13.00 -12.72
N ALA A 33 -7.88 12.68 -13.88
CA ALA A 33 -8.58 11.42 -14.09
C ALA A 33 -7.64 10.23 -13.86
N PHE A 34 -6.41 10.31 -14.34
CA PHE A 34 -5.39 9.28 -14.12
C PHE A 34 -4.96 9.17 -12.65
N ALA A 35 -4.70 10.31 -11.99
CA ALA A 35 -4.31 10.38 -10.59
C ALA A 35 -5.38 9.76 -9.68
N GLY A 36 -6.65 10.08 -9.92
CA GLY A 36 -7.77 9.56 -9.16
C GLY A 36 -8.06 8.09 -9.46
N LYS A 37 -8.24 7.72 -10.73
CA LYS A 37 -8.74 6.39 -11.12
C LYS A 37 -7.67 5.30 -11.03
N VAL A 38 -6.41 5.62 -11.35
CA VAL A 38 -5.35 4.61 -11.45
C VAL A 38 -4.43 4.63 -10.22
N LEU A 39 -4.11 5.81 -9.70
CA LEU A 39 -3.09 5.95 -8.66
C LEU A 39 -3.65 6.16 -7.24
N GLY A 40 -4.91 6.60 -7.12
CA GLY A 40 -5.51 6.95 -5.84
C GLY A 40 -4.79 8.10 -5.13
N ARG A 41 -4.30 9.08 -5.92
CA ARG A 41 -3.54 10.25 -5.44
C ARG A 41 -4.17 11.55 -5.94
N SER A 42 -3.82 12.67 -5.32
CA SER A 42 -4.22 13.98 -5.81
C SER A 42 -3.51 14.33 -7.12
N GLN A 43 -4.15 15.15 -7.95
CA GLN A 43 -3.58 15.61 -9.21
C GLN A 43 -2.24 16.34 -8.99
N GLY A 44 -2.15 17.19 -7.97
CA GLY A 44 -0.90 17.91 -7.63
C GLY A 44 0.28 16.97 -7.39
N THR A 45 0.10 15.93 -6.56
CA THR A 45 1.15 14.92 -6.30
C THR A 45 1.61 14.21 -7.57
N VAL A 46 0.69 13.95 -8.50
CA VAL A 46 1.01 13.26 -9.76
C VAL A 46 1.66 14.22 -10.76
N SER A 47 1.22 15.47 -10.85
CA SER A 47 1.86 16.50 -11.69
C SER A 47 3.30 16.75 -11.26
N ASP A 48 3.56 16.90 -9.96
CA ASP A 48 4.91 17.11 -9.44
C ASP A 48 5.82 15.91 -9.74
N LEU A 49 5.28 14.69 -9.57
CA LEU A 49 5.99 13.45 -9.87
C LEU A 49 6.31 13.31 -11.38
N LEU A 50 5.38 13.69 -12.27
CA LEU A 50 5.56 13.60 -13.72
C LEU A 50 6.46 14.70 -14.28
N ARG A 51 6.45 15.90 -13.70
CA ARG A 51 7.31 17.02 -14.13
C ARG A 51 8.76 16.85 -13.67
N ASN A 52 8.96 16.43 -12.43
CA ASN A 52 10.28 16.31 -11.80
C ASN A 52 10.48 14.90 -11.19
N PRO A 53 10.54 13.85 -12.02
CA PRO A 53 10.75 12.50 -11.53
C PRO A 53 12.10 12.35 -10.85
N LYS A 54 12.10 11.97 -9.56
CA LYS A 54 13.34 11.62 -8.86
C LYS A 54 13.84 10.24 -9.30
N PRO A 55 15.17 10.00 -9.32
CA PRO A 55 15.73 8.69 -9.61
C PRO A 55 15.17 7.61 -8.69
N TRP A 56 14.96 6.40 -9.22
CA TRP A 56 14.36 5.27 -8.46
C TRP A 56 15.04 5.00 -7.12
N LYS A 57 16.37 5.15 -7.08
CA LYS A 57 17.21 4.93 -5.90
C LYS A 57 16.83 5.86 -4.74
N ASP A 58 16.43 7.09 -5.02
CA ASP A 58 16.15 8.13 -4.02
C ASP A 58 14.68 8.19 -3.58
N LEU A 59 13.83 7.38 -4.19
CA LEU A 59 12.41 7.33 -3.86
C LEU A 59 12.19 6.45 -2.62
N LYS A 60 11.56 7.02 -1.58
CA LYS A 60 11.03 6.25 -0.43
C LYS A 60 9.53 6.00 -0.59
N ALA A 61 8.72 7.03 -0.38
CA ALA A 61 7.25 6.95 -0.49
C ALA A 61 6.73 6.93 -1.94
N GLY A 62 7.53 7.39 -2.92
CA GLY A 62 7.12 7.49 -4.34
C GLY A 62 7.24 6.21 -5.15
N ARG A 63 7.96 5.18 -4.65
CA ARG A 63 8.15 3.91 -5.36
C ARG A 63 6.82 3.21 -5.62
N GLU A 64 5.91 3.22 -4.64
CA GLU A 64 4.60 2.58 -4.78
C GLU A 64 3.77 3.20 -5.92
N THR A 65 3.82 4.53 -6.08
CA THR A 65 3.12 5.24 -7.15
C THR A 65 3.68 4.88 -8.52
N LEU A 66 5.00 4.85 -8.66
CA LEU A 66 5.65 4.46 -9.92
C LEU A 66 5.48 2.98 -10.24
N THR A 67 5.50 2.10 -9.24
CA THR A 67 5.17 0.67 -9.44
C THR A 67 3.75 0.53 -9.99
N ARG A 68 2.78 1.31 -9.48
CA ARG A 68 1.42 1.34 -10.05
C ARG A 68 1.40 1.85 -11.48
N MET A 69 2.09 2.95 -11.79
CA MET A 69 2.22 3.46 -13.16
C MET A 69 2.84 2.40 -14.10
N ARG A 70 3.93 1.75 -13.67
CA ARG A 70 4.60 0.70 -14.43
C ARG A 70 3.71 -0.51 -14.65
N ASN A 71 2.97 -0.93 -13.63
CA ASN A 71 2.02 -2.05 -13.75
C ASN A 71 0.87 -1.68 -14.70
N PHE A 72 0.37 -0.45 -14.63
CA PHE A 72 -0.63 0.06 -15.56
C PHE A 72 -0.12 0.02 -17.03
N LEU A 73 1.13 0.41 -17.27
CA LEU A 73 1.78 0.30 -18.58
C LEU A 73 2.03 -1.15 -19.05
N LYS A 74 1.89 -2.15 -18.18
CA LYS A 74 1.96 -3.57 -18.56
C LYS A 74 0.58 -4.17 -18.90
N LEU A 75 -0.51 -3.47 -18.56
CA LEU A 75 -1.86 -3.94 -18.85
C LEU A 75 -2.15 -3.93 -20.36
N SER A 76 -3.09 -4.76 -20.79
CA SER A 76 -3.59 -4.73 -22.17
C SER A 76 -4.26 -3.40 -22.48
N GLN A 77 -4.38 -3.05 -23.78
CA GLN A 77 -5.07 -1.82 -24.18
C GLN A 77 -6.52 -1.81 -23.65
N HIS A 78 -7.21 -2.95 -23.71
CA HIS A 78 -8.55 -3.14 -23.17
C HIS A 78 -8.61 -2.82 -21.67
N ASP A 79 -7.70 -3.36 -20.86
CA ASP A 79 -7.72 -3.16 -19.40
C ASP A 79 -7.37 -1.73 -19.00
N ARG A 80 -6.45 -1.08 -19.75
CA ARG A 80 -6.16 0.34 -19.54
C ARG A 80 -7.38 1.20 -19.83
N LEU A 81 -8.03 0.98 -20.97
CA LEU A 81 -9.27 1.66 -21.32
C LEU A 81 -10.33 1.40 -20.27
N PHE A 82 -10.58 0.15 -19.88
CA PHE A 82 -11.51 -0.19 -18.81
C PHE A 82 -11.23 0.62 -17.54
N LEU A 83 -10.00 0.60 -17.02
CA LEU A 83 -9.64 1.35 -15.80
C LEU A 83 -9.85 2.87 -15.92
N LEU A 84 -9.63 3.43 -17.12
CA LEU A 84 -9.74 4.86 -17.38
C LEU A 84 -11.19 5.28 -17.66
N THR A 85 -12.00 4.41 -18.26
CA THR A 85 -13.39 4.65 -18.65
C THR A 85 -14.39 4.23 -17.57
N MET A 86 -13.98 3.42 -16.58
CA MET A 86 -14.85 3.01 -15.48
C MET A 86 -15.50 4.20 -14.79
N SER A 87 -16.80 4.03 -14.48
CA SER A 87 -17.56 4.93 -13.63
C SER A 87 -16.99 4.91 -12.21
N LYS A 88 -17.28 5.96 -11.43
CA LYS A 88 -16.87 6.03 -10.01
C LYS A 88 -17.35 4.79 -9.22
N GLU A 89 -18.51 4.23 -9.58
CA GLU A 89 -19.10 3.05 -8.97
C GLU A 89 -18.31 1.77 -9.27
N ALA A 90 -17.87 1.55 -10.51
CA ALA A 90 -17.05 0.40 -10.85
C ALA A 90 -15.66 0.44 -10.16
N ALA A 91 -15.08 1.64 -10.05
CA ALA A 91 -13.84 1.84 -9.27
C ALA A 91 -14.06 1.59 -7.77
N ALA A 92 -15.20 2.02 -7.22
CA ALA A 92 -15.58 1.74 -5.84
C ALA A 92 -15.76 0.23 -5.60
N ASN A 93 -16.45 -0.49 -6.49
CA ASN A 93 -16.64 -1.93 -6.43
C ASN A 93 -15.31 -2.70 -6.50
N MET A 94 -14.38 -2.30 -7.37
CA MET A 94 -13.05 -2.93 -7.40
C MET A 94 -12.26 -2.67 -6.12
N ARG A 95 -12.36 -1.47 -5.55
CA ARG A 95 -11.73 -1.13 -4.26
C ARG A 95 -12.37 -1.93 -3.12
N GLN A 96 -13.69 -2.11 -3.14
CA GLN A 96 -14.45 -2.94 -2.20
C GLN A 96 -14.00 -4.41 -2.29
N LYS A 97 -13.91 -4.97 -3.50
CA LYS A 97 -13.43 -6.34 -3.74
C LYS A 97 -11.98 -6.55 -3.27
N ARG A 98 -11.14 -5.51 -3.30
CA ARG A 98 -9.80 -5.55 -2.70
C ARG A 98 -9.82 -5.45 -1.17
N THR A 99 -10.76 -4.73 -0.58
CA THR A 99 -10.91 -4.65 0.88
C THR A 99 -11.51 -5.92 1.47
N GLU A 100 -12.41 -6.60 0.76
CA GLU A 100 -13.01 -7.88 1.18
C GLU A 100 -11.97 -8.99 1.37
N LYS A 101 -10.88 -8.97 0.60
CA LYS A 101 -9.77 -9.92 0.74
C LYS A 101 -8.79 -9.57 1.87
N ARG A 102 -9.00 -8.48 2.61
CA ARG A 102 -8.11 -8.11 3.72
C ARG A 102 -8.44 -8.97 4.93
N LEU A 103 -7.39 -9.52 5.55
CA LEU A 103 -7.51 -10.20 6.83
C LEU A 103 -7.95 -9.21 7.90
N ILE A 104 -9.02 -9.56 8.62
CA ILE A 104 -9.51 -8.84 9.79
C ILE A 104 -9.29 -9.76 10.99
N PHE A 105 -8.57 -9.27 11.99
CA PHE A 105 -8.39 -10.00 13.25
C PHE A 105 -9.72 -10.08 13.99
N SER A 106 -10.05 -11.26 14.53
CA SER A 106 -11.15 -11.37 15.49
C SER A 106 -10.83 -10.57 16.76
N ASP A 107 -11.84 -10.23 17.54
CA ASP A 107 -11.61 -9.44 18.75
C ASP A 107 -10.73 -10.19 19.76
N ALA A 108 -10.95 -11.50 19.92
CA ALA A 108 -10.05 -12.36 20.69
C ALA A 108 -8.60 -12.34 20.18
N GLN A 109 -8.39 -12.36 18.85
CA GLN A 109 -7.06 -12.25 18.26
C GLN A 109 -6.43 -10.86 18.53
N LYS A 110 -7.20 -9.78 18.43
CA LYS A 110 -6.72 -8.42 18.73
C LYS A 110 -6.29 -8.30 20.18
N THR A 111 -7.17 -8.68 21.11
CA THR A 111 -6.90 -8.62 22.56
C THR A 111 -5.64 -9.42 22.91
N ALA A 112 -5.50 -10.64 22.37
CA ALA A 112 -4.32 -11.44 22.61
C ALA A 112 -3.04 -10.78 22.04
N LEU A 113 -3.10 -10.26 20.81
CA LEU A 113 -1.97 -9.55 20.20
C LEU A 113 -1.55 -8.31 20.99
N GLU A 114 -2.51 -7.60 21.58
CA GLU A 114 -2.26 -6.42 22.43
C GLU A 114 -1.59 -6.81 23.74
N GLN A 115 -2.09 -7.84 24.42
CA GLN A 115 -1.45 -8.39 25.62
C GLN A 115 -0.01 -8.85 25.35
N PHE A 116 0.25 -9.50 24.20
CA PHE A 116 1.61 -9.85 23.83
C PHE A 116 2.48 -8.61 23.54
N PHE A 117 1.92 -7.56 22.94
CA PHE A 117 2.62 -6.32 22.64
C PHE A 117 3.03 -5.55 23.90
N GLU A 118 2.14 -5.46 24.90
CA GLU A 118 2.42 -4.83 26.19
C GLU A 118 3.55 -5.52 26.94
N ARG A 119 3.57 -6.86 26.90
CA ARG A 119 4.68 -7.65 27.48
C ARG A 119 5.99 -7.41 26.74
N LYS A 120 5.93 -7.35 25.41
CA LYS A 120 7.13 -7.22 24.56
C LYS A 120 6.81 -6.65 23.19
N GLU A 121 7.19 -5.40 22.96
CA GLU A 121 6.97 -4.72 21.66
C GLU A 121 7.80 -5.31 20.49
N ARG A 122 8.88 -6.04 20.82
CA ARG A 122 9.82 -6.65 19.87
C ARG A 122 10.06 -8.13 20.22
N PRO A 123 9.06 -8.99 20.00
CA PRO A 123 9.24 -10.42 20.17
C PRO A 123 10.31 -10.94 19.19
N LYS A 124 11.02 -12.01 19.57
CA LYS A 124 11.94 -12.72 18.67
C LYS A 124 11.15 -13.59 17.70
N ARG A 125 11.79 -14.04 16.62
CA ARG A 125 11.15 -14.88 15.59
C ARG A 125 10.43 -16.10 16.18
N ASN A 126 11.07 -16.86 17.05
CA ASN A 126 10.48 -18.05 17.67
C ASN A 126 9.23 -17.73 18.51
N GLU A 127 9.22 -16.57 19.18
CA GLU A 127 8.04 -16.11 19.93
C GLU A 127 6.91 -15.72 18.98
N MET A 128 7.21 -15.06 17.86
CA MET A 128 6.22 -14.73 16.84
C MET A 128 5.62 -15.99 16.17
N GLU A 129 6.44 -17.02 15.93
CA GLU A 129 5.97 -18.32 15.42
C GLU A 129 5.01 -18.99 16.41
N ARG A 130 5.32 -18.93 17.71
CA ARG A 130 4.44 -19.44 18.76
C ARG A 130 3.13 -18.66 18.82
N ILE A 131 3.18 -17.31 18.81
CA ILE A 131 1.97 -16.46 18.83
C ILE A 131 1.12 -16.73 17.58
N GLY A 132 1.73 -16.85 16.41
CA GLY A 132 1.03 -17.21 15.18
C GLY A 132 0.31 -18.55 15.29
N LYS A 133 0.99 -19.58 15.79
CA LYS A 133 0.38 -20.90 16.02
C LYS A 133 -0.76 -20.86 17.02
N GLU A 134 -0.63 -20.08 18.09
CA GLU A 134 -1.65 -19.93 19.15
C GLU A 134 -2.90 -19.19 18.64
N LEU A 135 -2.72 -18.21 17.75
CA LEU A 135 -3.82 -17.40 17.20
C LEU A 135 -4.37 -17.92 15.87
N GLY A 136 -3.79 -18.99 15.32
CA GLY A 136 -4.13 -19.50 13.98
C GLY A 136 -3.78 -18.52 12.86
N LEU A 137 -2.71 -17.75 13.02
CA LEU A 137 -2.26 -16.71 12.08
C LEU A 137 -0.87 -17.04 11.54
N GLU A 138 -0.66 -16.73 10.26
CA GLU A 138 0.66 -16.83 9.64
C GLU A 138 1.70 -15.94 10.33
N ILE A 139 2.95 -16.42 10.42
CA ILE A 139 4.06 -15.67 11.05
C ILE A 139 4.23 -14.28 10.42
N GLU A 140 4.05 -14.16 9.11
CA GLU A 140 4.16 -12.89 8.40
C GLU A 140 3.10 -11.88 8.86
N THR A 141 1.88 -12.34 9.13
CA THR A 141 0.80 -11.51 9.70
C THR A 141 1.18 -10.98 11.06
N ILE A 142 1.81 -11.80 11.91
CA ILE A 142 2.31 -11.40 13.22
C ILE A 142 3.44 -10.36 13.09
N VAL A 143 4.44 -10.62 12.25
CA VAL A 143 5.54 -9.69 11.98
C VAL A 143 5.01 -8.32 11.52
N ASN A 144 4.03 -8.33 10.61
CA ASN A 144 3.37 -7.13 10.10
C ASN A 144 2.58 -6.40 11.19
N TYR A 145 1.85 -7.12 12.05
CA TYR A 145 1.13 -6.53 13.18
C TYR A 145 2.08 -5.78 14.11
N PHE A 146 3.13 -6.42 14.62
CA PHE A 146 4.06 -5.80 15.57
C PHE A 146 4.82 -4.62 14.94
N THR A 147 5.15 -4.71 13.64
CA THR A 147 5.79 -3.61 12.91
C THR A 147 4.86 -2.41 12.76
N ASN A 148 3.60 -2.65 12.41
CA ASN A 148 2.59 -1.61 12.27
C ASN A 148 2.21 -0.99 13.62
N LYS A 149 1.98 -1.79 14.67
CA LYS A 149 1.64 -1.32 16.02
C LYS A 149 2.73 -0.39 16.55
N ARG A 150 4.02 -0.76 16.46
CA ARG A 150 5.15 0.13 16.82
C ARG A 150 5.16 1.45 16.03
N ARG A 151 4.91 1.38 14.71
CA ARG A 151 4.87 2.57 13.85
C ARG A 151 3.74 3.52 14.28
N ILE A 152 2.57 2.97 14.59
CA ILE A 152 1.40 3.72 15.05
C ILE A 152 1.67 4.33 16.42
N THR A 153 2.15 3.55 17.41
CA THR A 153 2.49 4.05 18.76
C THR A 153 3.50 5.20 18.69
N LYS A 154 4.55 5.07 17.87
CA LYS A 154 5.53 6.15 17.68
C LYS A 154 4.88 7.40 17.06
N ARG A 155 4.00 7.23 16.08
CA ARG A 155 3.30 8.34 15.43
C ARG A 155 2.39 9.06 16.44
N ASN A 156 1.58 8.32 17.19
CA ASN A 156 0.66 8.86 18.19
C ASN A 156 1.41 9.65 19.28
N ARG A 157 2.54 9.11 19.76
CA ARG A 157 3.44 9.82 20.69
C ARG A 157 4.01 11.12 20.11
N THR A 158 4.22 11.19 18.79
CA THR A 158 4.75 12.38 18.11
C THR A 158 3.66 13.41 17.83
N THR A 159 2.43 12.99 17.57
CA THR A 159 1.30 13.86 17.23
C THR A 159 0.43 14.25 18.42
N GLY A 160 0.68 13.71 19.61
CA GLY A 160 -0.10 14.01 20.82
C GLY A 160 -1.56 13.56 20.77
N ILE A 161 -1.93 12.72 19.79
CA ILE A 161 -3.28 12.17 19.67
C ILE A 161 -3.28 10.85 20.40
N ASP A 162 -3.66 10.90 21.66
CA ASP A 162 -3.97 9.73 22.47
C ASP A 162 -5.40 9.31 22.09
N TYR A 163 -5.54 8.26 21.28
CA TYR A 163 -6.82 7.58 21.21
C TYR A 163 -6.91 6.77 22.49
N GLN A 164 -7.48 7.37 23.53
CA GLN A 164 -8.06 6.60 24.62
C GLN A 164 -9.11 5.70 23.95
N THR A 165 -8.85 4.40 23.92
CA THR A 165 -9.91 3.41 23.76
C THR A 165 -10.78 3.58 25.00
N GLU A 166 -11.81 4.41 24.87
CA GLU A 166 -12.92 4.45 25.81
C GLU A 166 -13.60 3.07 25.70
N ASP A 167 -13.29 2.22 26.67
CA ASP A 167 -14.11 1.07 26.99
C ASP A 167 -15.46 1.61 27.47
N GLU A 168 -16.46 1.63 26.57
CA GLU A 168 -17.86 1.79 26.97
C GLU A 168 -18.31 0.50 27.69
N GLU A 169 -18.15 0.49 29.01
CA GLU A 169 -19.05 -0.24 29.91
C GLU A 169 -20.41 0.49 29.92
N ASN A 170 -21.42 -0.12 29.31
CA ASN A 170 -22.66 -0.56 29.97
C ASN A 170 -23.63 -1.22 28.97
#